data_AF-A0A8X8WTU4-F1
#
_entry.id   AF-A0A8X8WTU4-F1
#
_cell.length_a   1.000
_cell.length_b   1.000
_cell.length_c   1.000
_cell.angle_alpha   90.00
_cell.angle_beta   90.00
_cell.angle_gamma   90.00
#
_symmetry.space_group_name_H-M   'P 1'
#
loop_
_entity.id
_entity.type
_entity.pdbx_description
1 polymer ?
#
loop_
_entity_poly.entity_id
_entity_poly.type
_entity_poly.pdbx_seq_one_letter_code
_entity_poly.pdbx_strand_id
1 'polypeptide(L)'
;MMLATIDNPSNAVKWTMAEMINQPDILAKACEELDRVIGKNKLVQESDLSKLNYVKACLKESFRINPVGTRIWDEPLRFKPERHIVDEVSNVSLVDHDLRILSFSTGRQGCPTLELGSTTTTMLLARLIQGFSWKQPLDTSTIDLAESKHDLSLAN
;
A
#
# COMPACT_ATOMS: atom_id res chain seq x y z
N MET A 1 14.80 -16.66 4.82
CA MET A 1 14.93 -15.20 5.07
C MET A 1 14.67 -14.38 3.80
N MET A 2 15.25 -14.71 2.63
CA MET A 2 15.01 -13.96 1.38
C MET A 2 13.56 -13.98 0.85
N LEU A 3 12.82 -15.08 1.02
CA LEU A 3 11.43 -15.19 0.54
C LEU A 3 10.50 -14.19 1.25
N ALA A 4 10.47 -14.21 2.58
CA ALA A 4 9.65 -13.29 3.37
C ALA A 4 9.94 -11.80 3.11
N THR A 5 11.18 -11.44 2.73
CA THR A 5 11.53 -10.04 2.42
C THR A 5 11.02 -9.55 1.06
N ILE A 6 10.76 -10.46 0.12
CA ILE A 6 10.32 -10.12 -1.24
C ILE A 6 8.79 -10.33 -1.38
N ASP A 7 8.30 -11.44 -0.83
CA ASP A 7 6.89 -11.86 -1.00
C ASP A 7 5.93 -10.93 -0.27
N ASN A 8 6.29 -10.43 0.93
CA ASN A 8 5.45 -9.50 1.68
C ASN A 8 5.25 -8.15 0.94
N PRO A 9 6.30 -7.41 0.55
CA PRO A 9 6.14 -6.19 -0.23
C PRO A 9 5.42 -6.40 -1.56
N SER A 10 5.74 -7.50 -2.27
CA SER A 10 5.11 -7.83 -3.55
C SER A 10 3.59 -8.04 -3.39
N ASN A 11 3.18 -8.82 -2.39
CA ASN A 11 1.77 -9.05 -2.10
C ASN A 11 1.05 -7.77 -1.67
N ALA A 12 1.67 -6.97 -0.79
CA ALA A 12 1.12 -5.69 -0.36
C ALA A 12 0.86 -4.75 -1.56
N VAL A 13 1.83 -4.64 -2.46
CA VAL A 13 1.71 -3.83 -3.67
C VAL A 13 0.66 -4.41 -4.62
N LYS A 14 0.61 -5.73 -4.82
CA LYS A 14 -0.40 -6.39 -5.66
C LYS A 14 -1.82 -6.05 -5.20
N TRP A 15 -2.10 -6.22 -3.90
CA TRP A 15 -3.40 -5.89 -3.32
C TRP A 15 -3.74 -4.41 -3.45
N THR A 16 -2.77 -3.55 -3.11
CA THR A 16 -2.97 -2.10 -3.19
C THR A 16 -3.24 -1.62 -4.62
N MET A 17 -2.49 -2.14 -5.60
CA MET A 17 -2.72 -1.82 -7.00
C MET A 17 -4.08 -2.32 -7.49
N ALA A 18 -4.50 -3.52 -7.10
CA ALA A 18 -5.81 -4.05 -7.47
C ALA A 18 -6.96 -3.16 -6.94
N GLU A 19 -6.86 -2.72 -5.68
CA GLU A 19 -7.81 -1.75 -5.09
C GLU A 19 -7.81 -0.40 -5.81
N MET A 20 -6.62 0.13 -6.12
CA MET A 20 -6.48 1.41 -6.83
C MET A 20 -7.01 1.35 -8.27
N ILE A 21 -6.81 0.24 -8.98
CA ILE A 21 -7.31 0.08 -10.35
C ILE A 21 -8.85 -0.01 -10.37
N ASN A 22 -9.45 -0.64 -9.35
CA ASN A 22 -10.90 -0.65 -9.17
C ASN A 22 -11.48 0.73 -8.81
N GLN A 23 -10.64 1.69 -8.40
CA GLN A 23 -11.05 3.05 -8.01
C GLN A 23 -10.16 4.12 -8.69
N PRO A 24 -10.44 4.48 -9.96
CA PRO A 24 -9.60 5.37 -10.76
C PRO A 24 -9.28 6.71 -10.10
N ASP A 25 -10.21 7.27 -9.32
CA ASP A 25 -10.01 8.53 -8.59
C ASP A 25 -8.87 8.44 -7.56
N ILE A 26 -8.73 7.28 -6.91
CA ILE A 26 -7.65 7.04 -5.94
C ILE A 26 -6.32 6.92 -6.67
N LEU A 27 -6.28 6.16 -7.76
CA LEU A 27 -5.08 6.05 -8.58
C LEU A 27 -4.66 7.41 -9.13
N ALA A 28 -5.60 8.23 -9.60
CA ALA A 28 -5.35 9.58 -10.10
C ALA A 28 -4.71 10.48 -9.03
N LYS A 29 -5.26 10.49 -7.81
CA LYS A 29 -4.68 11.24 -6.68
C LYS A 29 -3.25 10.82 -6.35
N ALA A 30 -2.94 9.52 -6.43
CA ALA A 30 -1.59 9.03 -6.22
C ALA A 30 -0.63 9.48 -7.34
N CYS A 31 -1.08 9.48 -8.60
CA CYS A 31 -0.33 10.04 -9.72
C CYS A 31 -0.10 11.55 -9.54
N GLU A 32 -1.11 12.31 -9.13
CA GLU A 32 -1.01 13.75 -8.85
C GLU A 32 0.00 14.05 -7.73
N GLU A 33 0.02 13.23 -6.66
CA GLU A 33 1.02 13.36 -5.61
C GLU A 33 2.44 13.15 -6.17
N LEU A 34 2.65 12.12 -6.99
CA LEU A 34 3.95 11.84 -7.59
C LEU A 34 4.40 12.96 -8.52
N ASP A 35 3.49 13.46 -9.37
CA ASP A 35 3.75 14.58 -10.27
C ASP A 35 4.08 15.87 -9.49
N ARG A 36 3.40 16.11 -8.37
CA ARG A 36 3.64 17.28 -7.50
C ARG A 36 4.97 17.20 -6.75
N VAL A 37 5.33 16.03 -6.23
CA VAL A 37 6.49 15.85 -5.35
C VAL A 37 7.78 15.61 -6.13
N ILE A 38 7.74 14.76 -7.16
CA ILE A 38 8.93 14.35 -7.94
C ILE A 38 9.00 15.09 -9.28
N GLY A 39 7.86 15.32 -9.92
CA GLY A 39 7.78 15.81 -11.29
C GLY A 39 8.09 14.75 -12.35
N LYS A 40 7.98 15.14 -13.63
CA LYS A 40 7.99 14.21 -14.77
C LYS A 40 9.37 13.79 -15.28
N ASN A 41 10.42 14.49 -14.86
CA ASN A 41 11.77 14.31 -15.40
C ASN A 41 12.69 13.50 -14.48
N LYS A 42 12.20 13.04 -13.33
CA LYS A 42 12.99 12.34 -12.32
C LYS A 42 12.26 11.10 -11.83
N LEU A 43 13.05 10.13 -11.43
CA LEU A 43 12.59 8.86 -10.90
C LEU A 43 12.55 8.93 -9.37
N VAL A 44 11.48 8.41 -8.73
CA VAL A 44 11.30 8.46 -7.26
C VAL A 44 12.53 7.93 -6.51
N GLN A 45 13.11 8.69 -5.59
CA GLN A 45 14.20 8.21 -4.75
C GLN A 45 13.72 7.92 -3.32
N GLU A 46 14.54 7.21 -2.55
CA GLU A 46 14.24 6.93 -1.13
C GLU A 46 14.01 8.22 -0.31
N SER A 47 14.77 9.29 -0.60
CA SER A 47 14.60 10.59 0.05
C SER A 47 13.21 11.22 -0.16
N ASP A 48 12.53 10.85 -1.25
CA ASP A 48 11.24 11.40 -1.62
C ASP A 48 10.09 10.72 -0.86
N LEU A 49 10.27 9.49 -0.37
CA LEU A 49 9.22 8.67 0.26
C LEU A 49 8.61 9.34 1.50
N SER A 50 9.39 10.17 2.20
CA SER A 50 8.90 10.97 3.32
C SER A 50 7.75 11.90 2.94
N LYS A 51 7.69 12.35 1.68
CA LYS A 51 6.70 13.29 1.14
C LYS A 51 5.53 12.62 0.43
N LEU A 52 5.59 11.31 0.20
CA LEU A 52 4.55 10.54 -0.51
C LEU A 52 3.47 10.03 0.44
N ASN A 53 2.78 10.96 1.11
CA ASN A 53 1.83 10.64 2.16
C ASN A 53 0.60 9.89 1.64
N TYR A 54 0.09 10.24 0.47
CA TYR A 54 -1.06 9.58 -0.14
C TYR A 54 -0.70 8.16 -0.61
N VAL A 55 0.46 7.96 -1.24
CA VAL A 55 0.94 6.60 -1.60
C VAL A 55 1.10 5.72 -0.36
N LYS A 56 1.68 6.25 0.73
CA LYS A 56 1.77 5.52 2.02
C LYS A 56 0.40 5.26 2.64
N ALA A 57 -0.55 6.20 2.50
CA ALA A 57 -1.90 6.02 2.98
C ALA A 57 -2.64 4.90 2.23
N CYS A 58 -2.44 4.77 0.92
CA CYS A 58 -2.98 3.65 0.13
C CYS A 58 -2.47 2.30 0.63
N LEU A 59 -1.16 2.20 0.88
CA LEU A 59 -0.55 0.99 1.45
C LEU A 59 -1.09 0.68 2.85
N LYS A 60 -1.18 1.70 3.70
CA LYS A 60 -1.72 1.56 5.06
C LYS A 60 -3.19 1.11 5.06
N GLU A 61 -3.98 1.60 4.11
CA GLU A 61 -5.37 1.18 3.95
C GLU A 61 -5.49 -0.25 3.42
N SER A 62 -4.60 -0.66 2.51
CA SER A 62 -4.52 -2.05 2.02
C SER A 62 -4.22 -3.02 3.17
N PHE A 63 -3.25 -2.68 4.02
CA PHE A 63 -2.92 -3.42 5.24
C PHE A 63 -4.06 -3.49 6.26
N ARG A 64 -4.95 -2.49 6.27
CA ARG A 64 -6.14 -2.49 7.12
C ARG A 64 -7.22 -3.44 6.59
N ILE A 65 -7.40 -3.48 5.26
CA ILE A 65 -8.47 -4.27 4.63
C ILE A 65 -8.07 -5.73 4.47
N ASN A 66 -6.77 -6.05 4.32
CA ASN A 66 -6.34 -7.40 4.02
C ASN A 66 -5.39 -7.99 5.08
N PRO A 67 -5.75 -9.09 5.77
CA PRO A 67 -7.05 -9.77 5.74
C PRO A 67 -8.13 -8.95 6.46
N VAL A 68 -9.40 -9.15 6.03
CA VAL A 68 -10.60 -8.34 6.38
C VAL A 68 -10.49 -7.67 7.74
N GLY A 69 -10.29 -6.35 7.70
CA GLY A 69 -10.12 -5.51 8.88
C GLY A 69 -11.22 -5.72 9.93
N THR A 70 -10.80 -5.69 11.18
CA THR A 70 -11.66 -5.85 12.36
C THR A 70 -12.85 -4.88 12.32
N ARG A 71 -14.02 -5.30 12.81
CA ARG A 71 -15.30 -4.54 12.85
C ARG A 71 -15.24 -3.20 13.64
N ILE A 72 -14.06 -2.74 14.00
CA ILE A 72 -13.78 -1.56 14.83
C ILE A 72 -13.75 -0.27 13.98
N TRP A 73 -13.61 -0.38 12.65
CA TRP A 73 -13.51 0.75 11.73
C TRP A 73 -14.85 1.11 11.08
N ASP A 74 -15.11 2.41 10.90
CA ASP A 74 -16.22 2.92 10.09
C ASP A 74 -16.00 2.60 8.60
N GLU A 75 -17.03 2.02 7.96
CA GLU A 75 -16.98 1.48 6.59
C GLU A 75 -15.78 0.51 6.39
N PRO A 76 -15.74 -0.64 7.11
CA PRO A 76 -14.54 -1.46 7.23
C PRO A 76 -14.11 -2.11 5.92
N LEU A 77 -15.04 -2.33 4.99
CA LEU A 77 -14.76 -2.93 3.68
C LEU A 77 -14.44 -1.90 2.60
N ARG A 78 -14.54 -0.59 2.89
CA ARG A 78 -14.28 0.46 1.92
C ARG A 78 -12.82 0.87 1.96
N PHE A 79 -12.14 0.72 0.83
CA PHE A 79 -10.78 1.23 0.63
C PHE A 79 -10.82 2.76 0.51
N LYS A 80 -10.44 3.45 1.60
CA LYS A 80 -10.44 4.91 1.73
C LYS A 80 -9.12 5.40 2.34
N PRO A 81 -8.07 5.63 1.52
CA PRO A 81 -6.75 6.07 1.98
C PRO A 81 -6.77 7.34 2.84
N GLU A 82 -7.71 8.25 2.56
CA GLU A 82 -7.82 9.54 3.23
C GLU A 82 -7.98 9.43 4.75
N ARG A 83 -8.44 8.29 5.28
CA ARG A 83 -8.59 8.09 6.73
C ARG A 83 -7.25 8.07 7.49
N HIS A 84 -6.15 7.82 6.78
CA HIS A 84 -4.80 7.80 7.37
C HIS A 84 -4.10 9.15 7.27
N ILE A 85 -4.73 10.14 6.64
CA ILE A 85 -4.21 11.49 6.47
C ILE A 85 -4.97 12.38 7.46
N VAL A 86 -4.31 12.70 8.58
CA VAL A 86 -4.90 13.58 9.61
C VAL A 86 -4.73 15.04 9.23
N ASP A 87 -3.51 15.42 8.82
CA ASP A 87 -3.13 16.79 8.41
C ASP A 87 -2.15 16.73 7.23
N GLU A 88 -2.06 17.79 6.43
CA GLU A 88 -1.08 17.88 5.32
C GLU A 88 0.38 17.86 5.82
N VAL A 89 0.61 18.20 7.08
CA VAL A 89 1.95 18.30 7.69
C VAL A 89 2.41 16.96 8.29
N SER A 90 1.48 16.14 8.73
CA SER A 90 1.79 14.88 9.41
C SER A 90 2.23 13.80 8.40
N ASN A 91 3.40 13.21 8.63
CA ASN A 91 3.93 12.14 7.79
C ASN A 91 3.16 10.84 8.05
N VAL A 92 2.63 10.23 6.99
CA VAL A 92 1.98 8.91 7.09
C VAL A 92 3.06 7.84 7.21
N SER A 93 3.09 7.13 8.33
CA SER A 93 3.96 5.96 8.55
C SER A 93 3.19 4.65 8.38
N LEU A 94 3.79 3.70 7.67
CA LEU A 94 3.33 2.31 7.59
C LEU A 94 3.58 1.55 8.91
N VAL A 95 4.46 2.08 9.76
CA VAL A 95 4.62 1.63 11.14
C VAL A 95 3.50 2.23 11.97
N ASP A 96 2.62 1.38 12.48
CA ASP A 96 1.53 1.81 13.36
C ASP A 96 2.00 1.77 14.83
N HIS A 97 2.34 2.94 15.37
CA HIS A 97 2.69 3.08 16.79
C HIS A 97 1.47 3.03 17.71
N ASP A 98 0.27 3.30 17.18
CA ASP A 98 -0.99 3.28 17.91
C ASP A 98 -1.61 1.87 17.98
N LEU A 99 -0.91 0.87 17.43
CA LEU A 99 -1.31 -0.54 17.38
C LEU A 99 -2.68 -0.78 16.73
N ARG A 100 -3.16 0.17 15.93
CA ARG A 100 -4.45 0.05 15.24
C ARG A 100 -4.37 -0.90 14.05
N ILE A 101 -3.17 -1.07 13.49
CA ILE A 101 -2.83 -1.98 12.39
C ILE A 101 -1.57 -2.76 12.80
N LEU A 102 -1.66 -4.08 12.92
CA LEU A 102 -0.56 -4.93 13.43
C LEU A 102 0.20 -5.69 12.32
N SER A 103 0.23 -5.17 11.09
CA SER A 103 0.68 -5.89 9.90
C SER A 103 2.13 -6.38 9.94
N PHE A 104 2.99 -5.79 10.77
CA PHE A 104 4.39 -6.20 10.92
C PHE A 104 4.75 -6.80 12.29
N SER A 105 3.75 -7.05 13.15
CA SER A 105 3.90 -7.41 14.57
C SER A 105 4.70 -6.37 15.38
N THR A 106 4.44 -6.29 16.69
CA THR A 106 5.14 -5.35 17.59
C THR A 106 5.72 -6.08 18.80
N GLY A 107 6.78 -5.52 19.40
CA GLY A 107 7.43 -6.08 20.60
C GLY A 107 8.65 -6.94 20.28
N ARG A 108 9.05 -7.84 21.19
CA ARG A 108 10.30 -8.64 21.10
C ARG A 108 10.34 -9.62 19.91
N GLN A 109 9.21 -9.85 19.25
CA GLN A 109 9.06 -10.67 18.04
C GLN A 109 8.62 -9.86 16.81
N GLY A 110 8.64 -8.52 16.90
CA GLY A 110 8.34 -7.66 15.74
C GLY A 110 9.32 -7.87 14.60
N CYS A 111 8.88 -7.61 13.36
CA CYS A 111 9.72 -7.79 12.19
C CYS A 111 11.01 -6.93 12.30
N PRO A 112 12.22 -7.54 12.34
CA PRO A 112 13.46 -6.78 12.49
C PRO A 112 13.77 -5.90 11.27
N THR A 113 13.11 -6.17 10.13
CA THR A 113 13.25 -5.44 8.87
C THR A 113 12.05 -4.53 8.58
N LEU A 114 11.35 -4.06 9.60
CA LEU A 114 10.15 -3.22 9.48
C LEU A 114 10.36 -1.96 8.62
N GLU A 115 11.40 -1.18 8.91
CA GLU A 115 11.69 0.06 8.18
C GLU A 115 12.05 -0.25 6.72
N LEU A 116 12.90 -1.26 6.51
CA LEU A 116 13.30 -1.69 5.17
C LEU A 116 12.10 -2.21 4.36
N GLY A 117 11.20 -2.98 4.97
CA GLY A 117 9.99 -3.46 4.34
C GLY A 117 9.04 -2.33 3.96
N SER A 118 8.89 -1.34 4.83
CA SER A 118 8.08 -0.14 4.58
C SER A 118 8.64 0.68 3.41
N THR A 119 9.95 0.93 3.41
CA THR A 119 10.65 1.63 2.33
C THR A 119 10.56 0.88 1.01
N THR A 120 10.83 -0.44 1.01
CA THR A 120 10.77 -1.28 -0.19
C THR A 120 9.37 -1.32 -0.79
N THR A 121 8.34 -1.48 0.04
CA THR A 121 6.94 -1.53 -0.40
C THR A 121 6.50 -0.18 -0.98
N THR A 122 6.85 0.92 -0.29
CA THR A 122 6.51 2.28 -0.76
C THR A 122 7.22 2.60 -2.06
N MET A 123 8.51 2.28 -2.16
CA MET A 123 9.30 2.48 -3.38
C MET A 123 8.74 1.67 -4.54
N LEU A 124 8.43 0.39 -4.34
CA LEU A 124 7.88 -0.48 -5.37
C LEU A 124 6.55 0.06 -5.90
N LEU A 125 5.61 0.42 -5.00
CA LEU A 125 4.32 0.99 -5.40
C LEU A 125 4.50 2.33 -6.15
N ALA A 126 5.29 3.25 -5.60
CA ALA A 126 5.52 4.56 -6.19
C ALA A 126 6.12 4.45 -7.60
N ARG A 127 7.06 3.53 -7.81
CA ARG A 127 7.66 3.30 -9.13
C ARG A 127 6.70 2.66 -10.12
N LEU A 128 5.81 1.77 -9.69
CA LEU A 128 4.77 1.21 -10.55
C LEU A 128 3.76 2.26 -10.99
N ILE A 129 3.31 3.13 -10.08
CA ILE A 129 2.40 4.22 -10.41
C ILE A 129 3.09 5.23 -11.33
N GLN A 130 4.35 5.59 -11.06
CA GLN A 130 5.11 6.53 -11.88
C GLN A 130 5.40 5.99 -13.30
N GLY A 131 5.73 4.70 -13.41
CA GLY A 131 6.25 4.11 -14.64
C GLY A 131 5.18 3.65 -15.64
N PHE A 132 3.94 3.46 -15.20
CA PHE A 132 2.91 2.81 -16.01
C PHE A 132 1.55 3.51 -15.91
N SER A 133 0.81 3.50 -17.02
CA SER A 133 -0.60 3.87 -17.04
C SER A 133 -1.43 2.61 -16.80
N TRP A 134 -2.05 2.52 -15.63
CA TRP A 134 -2.86 1.37 -15.25
C TRP A 134 -4.30 1.56 -15.71
N LYS A 135 -4.84 0.51 -16.32
CA LYS A 135 -6.22 0.44 -16.75
C LYS A 135 -6.76 -0.93 -16.42
N GLN A 136 -8.05 -0.97 -16.21
CA GLN A 136 -8.76 -2.21 -16.05
C GLN A 136 -8.77 -3.02 -17.36
N PRO A 137 -8.68 -4.37 -17.31
CA PRO A 137 -8.88 -5.21 -18.47
C PRO A 137 -10.28 -5.00 -19.07
N LEU A 138 -10.38 -4.93 -20.40
CA LEU A 138 -11.64 -4.66 -21.12
C LEU A 138 -12.72 -5.73 -20.90
N ASP A 139 -12.32 -6.93 -20.47
CA ASP A 139 -13.18 -8.11 -20.36
C ASP A 139 -13.85 -8.26 -18.97
N THR A 140 -13.52 -7.38 -18.01
CA THR A 140 -13.99 -7.49 -16.62
C THR A 140 -14.33 -6.12 -16.04
N SER A 141 -15.51 -6.00 -15.42
CA SER A 141 -15.99 -4.76 -14.80
C SER A 141 -15.37 -4.45 -13.43
N THR A 142 -14.78 -5.43 -12.75
CA THR A 142 -13.96 -5.26 -11.54
C THR A 142 -12.82 -6.29 -11.49
N ILE A 143 -11.65 -5.92 -10.96
CA ILE A 143 -10.62 -6.91 -10.57
C ILE A 143 -11.17 -7.69 -9.37
N ASP A 144 -11.17 -9.02 -9.49
CA ASP A 144 -11.52 -9.91 -8.38
C ASP A 144 -10.46 -9.82 -7.28
N LEU A 145 -10.90 -9.42 -6.10
CA LEU A 145 -10.09 -9.24 -4.89
C LEU A 145 -10.26 -10.43 -3.93
N ALA A 146 -10.74 -11.57 -4.40
CA ALA A 146 -10.79 -12.79 -3.61
C ALA A 146 -9.39 -13.43 -3.47
N GLU A 147 -9.08 -13.90 -2.27
CA GLU A 147 -7.88 -14.70 -2.05
C GLU A 147 -8.01 -16.05 -2.78
N SER A 148 -6.98 -16.40 -3.56
CA SER A 148 -6.94 -17.68 -4.27
C SER A 148 -6.80 -18.82 -3.26
N LYS A 149 -7.77 -19.73 -3.23
CA LYS A 149 -7.72 -20.95 -2.40
C LYS A 149 -6.62 -21.93 -2.81
N HIS A 150 -5.99 -21.71 -3.97
CA HIS A 150 -4.99 -22.61 -4.54
C HIS A 150 -3.55 -22.09 -4.43
N ASP A 151 -3.34 -20.85 -3.98
CA ASP A 151 -2.00 -20.30 -3.72
C ASP A 151 -1.51 -20.74 -2.33
N LEU A 152 -0.88 -21.92 -2.28
CA LEU A 152 -0.29 -22.51 -1.06
C LEU A 152 1.03 -21.83 -0.62
N SER A 153 1.44 -20.71 -1.23
CA SER A 153 2.71 -20.04 -0.93
C SER A 153 2.69 -19.18 0.33
N LEU A 154 1.53 -18.98 0.96
CA LEU A 154 1.39 -18.17 2.18
C LEU A 154 1.13 -18.98 3.46
N ALA A 155 1.10 -20.31 3.37
CA ALA A 155 0.92 -21.20 4.51
C ALA A 155 2.18 -22.05 4.74
N ASN A 156 3.26 -21.44 5.24
CA ASN A 156 4.32 -22.10 6.02
C ASN A 156 5.11 -21.08 6.86
#